data_AF-A0A930R944-F1
#
_entry.id   AF-A0A930R944-F1
#
_cell.length_a   1.000
_cell.length_b   1.000
_cell.length_c   1.000
_cell.angle_alpha   90.00
_cell.angle_beta   90.00
_cell.angle_gamma   90.00
#
_symmetry.space_group_name_H-M   'P 1'
#
loop_
_entity.id
_entity.type
_entity.pdbx_description
1 polymer ?
#
loop_
_entity_poly.entity_id
_entity_poly.type
_entity_poly.pdbx_seq_one_letter_code
_entity_poly.pdbx_strand_id
1 'polypeptide(L)'
;MANENNPSMKLINRFHDDHQWRQFHNAKDLALSVSIEAAELLEIFQWTDPESVVEKKREDIEEELADVLIYCYTLAEKLDMDIDEIIAKKLVKNLKKYPVK
;
A
#
# COMPACT_ATOMS: atom_id res chain seq x y z
N MET A 1 0.91 18.78 6.18
CA MET A 1 0.15 17.55 6.51
C MET A 1 1.10 16.37 6.53
N ALA A 2 0.81 15.28 7.25
CA ALA A 2 1.62 14.07 7.21
C ALA A 2 1.81 13.63 5.74
N ASN A 3 3.03 13.23 5.36
CA ASN A 3 3.39 12.83 3.99
C ASN A 3 3.29 13.91 2.89
N GLU A 4 3.16 15.20 3.20
CA GLU A 4 2.95 16.25 2.17
C GLU A 4 4.09 16.36 1.13
N ASN A 5 5.27 15.83 1.43
CA ASN A 5 6.41 15.81 0.52
C ASN A 5 6.53 14.50 -0.27
N ASN A 6 5.69 13.51 0.02
CA ASN A 6 5.68 12.22 -0.67
C ASN A 6 5.07 12.38 -2.08
N PRO A 7 5.81 12.11 -3.16
CA PRO A 7 5.35 12.35 -4.52
C PRO A 7 4.15 11.47 -4.91
N SER A 8 4.14 10.21 -4.49
CA SER A 8 3.02 9.30 -4.76
C SER A 8 1.76 9.73 -4.01
N MET A 9 1.89 10.15 -2.75
CA MET A 9 0.76 10.67 -1.97
C MET A 9 0.12 11.89 -2.64
N LYS A 10 0.93 12.79 -3.23
CA LYS A 10 0.39 13.94 -3.99
C LYS A 10 -0.45 13.52 -5.19
N LEU A 11 -0.01 12.49 -5.93
CA LEU A 11 -0.74 11.98 -7.09
C LEU A 11 -2.06 11.33 -6.67
N ILE A 12 -2.03 10.49 -5.62
CA ILE A 12 -3.21 9.83 -5.05
C ILE A 12 -4.22 10.86 -4.55
N ASN A 13 -3.76 11.84 -3.78
CA ASN A 13 -4.62 12.88 -3.23
C ASN A 13 -5.29 13.71 -4.32
N ARG A 14 -4.51 14.11 -5.33
CA ARG A 14 -5.05 14.82 -6.49
C ARG A 14 -6.10 13.98 -7.21
N PHE A 15 -5.84 12.70 -7.44
CA PHE A 15 -6.81 11.80 -8.04
C PHE A 15 -8.11 11.73 -7.23
N HIS A 16 -8.03 11.56 -5.90
CA HIS A 16 -9.22 11.55 -5.05
C HIS A 16 -9.99 12.86 -5.02
N ASP A 17 -9.27 13.99 -5.05
CA ASP A 17 -9.87 15.33 -5.08
C ASP A 17 -10.60 15.58 -6.40
N ASP A 18 -9.95 15.27 -7.53
CA ASP A 18 -10.51 15.42 -8.88
C ASP A 18 -11.78 14.56 -9.06
N HIS A 19 -11.87 13.41 -8.38
CA HIS A 19 -13.03 12.50 -8.45
C HIS A 19 -14.03 12.66 -7.30
N GLN A 20 -13.79 13.56 -6.33
CA GLN A 20 -14.61 13.74 -5.12
C GLN A 20 -14.78 12.46 -4.27
N TRP A 21 -13.78 11.58 -4.25
CA TRP A 21 -13.88 10.26 -3.61
C TRP A 21 -13.67 10.25 -2.10
N ARG A 22 -13.09 11.32 -1.54
CA ARG A 22 -12.81 11.41 -0.09
C ARG A 22 -14.05 11.16 0.79
N GLN A 23 -15.26 11.40 0.29
CA GLN A 23 -16.52 11.14 0.99
C GLN A 23 -16.77 9.64 1.28
N PHE A 24 -16.19 8.73 0.50
CA PHE A 24 -16.33 7.28 0.67
C PHE A 24 -15.22 6.67 1.56
N HIS A 25 -14.17 7.45 1.86
CA HIS A 25 -12.98 6.98 2.54
C HIS A 25 -13.13 7.01 4.06
N ASN A 26 -13.81 6.03 4.65
CA ASN A 26 -13.71 5.75 6.09
C ASN A 26 -12.63 4.69 6.36
N ALA A 27 -11.99 4.75 7.53
CA ALA A 27 -10.84 3.91 7.83
C ALA A 27 -11.13 2.41 7.79
N LYS A 28 -12.36 2.00 8.14
CA LYS A 28 -12.78 0.59 8.09
C LYS A 28 -12.83 0.10 6.64
N ASP A 29 -13.48 0.85 5.75
CA ASP A 29 -13.60 0.44 4.35
C ASP A 29 -12.26 0.50 3.62
N LEU A 30 -11.41 1.50 3.89
CA LEU A 30 -10.05 1.54 3.35
C LEU A 30 -9.21 0.33 3.80
N ALA A 31 -9.31 -0.08 5.06
CA ALA A 31 -8.62 -1.27 5.56
C ALA A 31 -9.16 -2.57 4.92
N LEU A 32 -10.46 -2.63 4.59
CA LEU A 32 -11.02 -3.73 3.82
C LEU A 32 -10.47 -3.73 2.39
N SER A 33 -10.39 -2.59 1.71
CA SER A 33 -9.77 -2.47 0.39
C SER A 33 -8.34 -2.96 0.37
N VAL A 34 -7.50 -2.60 1.36
CA VAL A 34 -6.13 -3.16 1.48
C VAL A 34 -6.12 -4.69 1.47
N SER A 35 -7.09 -5.33 2.15
CA SER A 35 -7.18 -6.79 2.17
C SER A 35 -7.68 -7.39 0.86
N ILE A 36 -8.51 -6.66 0.11
CA ILE A 36 -9.04 -7.09 -1.19
C ILE A 36 -7.92 -7.05 -2.22
N GLU A 37 -7.22 -5.93 -2.37
CA GLU A 37 -6.14 -5.81 -3.37
C GLU A 37 -4.95 -6.73 -3.03
N ALA A 38 -4.70 -6.97 -1.73
CA ALA A 38 -3.71 -7.96 -1.32
C ALA A 38 -4.10 -9.39 -1.74
N ALA A 39 -5.41 -9.68 -1.82
CA ALA A 39 -5.90 -10.97 -2.31
C ALA A 39 -5.82 -11.05 -3.84
N GLU A 40 -6.08 -9.97 -4.57
CA GLU A 40 -5.92 -9.88 -6.03
C GLU A 40 -4.44 -10.06 -6.41
N LEU A 41 -3.53 -9.38 -5.70
CA LEU A 41 -2.08 -9.61 -5.83
C LEU A 41 -1.71 -11.08 -5.59
N LEU A 42 -2.28 -11.74 -4.57
CA LEU A 42 -2.03 -13.15 -4.29
C LEU A 42 -2.54 -14.08 -5.39
N GLU A 43 -3.65 -13.74 -6.05
CA GLU A 43 -4.23 -14.52 -7.13
C GLU A 43 -3.25 -14.67 -8.30
N ILE A 44 -2.48 -13.63 -8.61
CA ILE A 44 -1.45 -13.68 -9.68
C ILE A 44 -0.43 -14.80 -9.44
N PHE A 45 -0.07 -15.05 -8.18
CA PHE A 45 0.89 -16.09 -7.81
C PHE A 45 0.24 -17.46 -7.61
N GLN A 46 -1.08 -17.54 -7.53
CA GLN A 46 -1.79 -18.78 -7.25
C GLN A 46 -1.58 -19.80 -8.37
N TRP A 47 -1.16 -21.02 -8.02
CA TRP A 47 -0.94 -22.13 -8.97
C TRP A 47 0.08 -21.84 -10.08
N THR A 48 1.03 -20.93 -9.82
CA THR A 48 2.07 -20.56 -10.78
C THR A 48 3.44 -21.16 -10.43
N ASP A 49 4.31 -21.18 -11.44
CA ASP A 49 5.72 -21.53 -11.28
C ASP A 49 6.50 -20.31 -10.72
N PRO A 50 7.15 -20.43 -9.56
CA PRO A 50 7.80 -19.31 -8.88
C PRO A 50 8.99 -18.72 -9.64
N GLU A 51 9.61 -19.50 -10.54
CA GLU A 51 10.76 -19.03 -11.32
C GLU A 51 10.36 -18.15 -12.51
N SER A 52 9.15 -18.34 -13.06
CA SER A 52 8.70 -17.64 -14.27
C SER A 52 7.51 -16.69 -14.09
N VAL A 53 6.79 -16.74 -12.97
CA VAL A 53 5.61 -15.88 -12.73
C VAL A 53 5.96 -14.39 -12.84
N VAL A 54 7.07 -13.95 -12.25
CA VAL A 54 7.46 -12.54 -12.24
C VAL A 54 7.70 -11.99 -13.65
N GLU A 55 8.30 -12.78 -14.53
CA GLU A 55 8.55 -12.36 -15.93
C GLU A 55 7.24 -12.36 -16.73
N LYS A 56 6.42 -13.40 -16.57
CA LYS A 56 5.18 -13.59 -17.36
C LYS A 56 4.04 -12.67 -16.93
N LYS A 57 4.05 -12.21 -15.69
CA LYS A 57 2.95 -11.47 -15.05
C LYS A 57 3.38 -10.12 -14.50
N ARG A 58 4.47 -9.55 -15.03
CA ARG A 58 5.08 -8.33 -14.50
C ARG A 58 4.10 -7.14 -14.44
N GLU A 59 3.29 -6.95 -15.47
CA GLU A 59 2.29 -5.87 -15.55
C GLU A 59 1.21 -6.07 -14.49
N ASP A 60 0.54 -7.22 -14.47
CA ASP A 60 -0.45 -7.59 -13.44
C ASP A 60 0.11 -7.39 -12.00
N ILE A 61 1.36 -7.81 -11.75
CA ILE A 61 2.01 -7.62 -10.43
C ILE A 61 2.21 -6.14 -10.09
N GLU A 62 2.63 -5.33 -11.07
CA GLU A 62 2.82 -3.90 -10.87
C GLU A 62 1.49 -3.19 -10.56
N GLU A 63 0.40 -3.57 -11.23
CA GLU A 63 -0.95 -3.04 -11.00
C GLU A 63 -1.45 -3.38 -9.59
N GLU A 64 -1.52 -4.66 -9.23
CA GLU A 64 -2.08 -5.09 -7.94
C GLU A 64 -1.23 -4.64 -6.75
N LEU A 65 0.10 -4.61 -6.91
CA LEU A 65 0.98 -4.08 -5.88
C LEU A 65 0.78 -2.56 -5.72
N ALA A 66 0.55 -1.83 -6.81
CA ALA A 66 0.25 -0.41 -6.75
C ALA A 66 -1.07 -0.17 -6.01
N ASP A 67 -2.10 -0.97 -6.26
CA ASP A 67 -3.40 -0.83 -5.61
C ASP A 67 -3.32 -1.08 -4.09
N VAL A 68 -2.58 -2.11 -3.66
CA VAL A 68 -2.27 -2.34 -2.23
C VAL A 68 -1.62 -1.10 -1.61
N LEU A 69 -0.61 -0.53 -2.27
CA LEU A 69 0.09 0.66 -1.79
C LEU A 69 -0.80 1.90 -1.75
N ILE A 70 -1.64 2.11 -2.77
CA ILE A 70 -2.56 3.25 -2.86
C ILE A 70 -3.52 3.24 -1.69
N TYR A 71 -4.15 2.10 -1.38
CA TYR A 71 -5.05 2.02 -0.23
C TYR A 71 -4.33 2.13 1.11
N CYS A 72 -3.11 1.60 1.23
CA CYS A 72 -2.29 1.81 2.44
C CYS A 72 -1.97 3.29 2.66
N TYR A 73 -1.62 4.01 1.59
CA TYR A 73 -1.29 5.44 1.64
C TYR A 73 -2.53 6.27 1.99
N THR A 74 -3.65 5.95 1.33
CA THR A 74 -4.95 6.60 1.60
C THR A 74 -5.41 6.37 3.04
N LEU A 75 -5.21 5.16 3.58
CA LEU A 75 -5.51 4.85 4.98
C LEU A 75 -4.60 5.62 5.94
N ALA A 76 -3.30 5.71 5.64
CA ALA A 76 -2.36 6.49 6.45
C ALA A 76 -2.74 7.97 6.46
N GLU A 77 -3.08 8.55 5.30
CA GLU A 77 -3.58 9.93 5.20
C GLU A 77 -4.88 10.11 6.01
N LYS A 78 -5.84 9.19 5.87
CA LYS A 78 -7.12 9.25 6.60
C LYS A 78 -6.94 9.23 8.12
N LEU A 79 -5.90 8.57 8.60
CA LEU A 79 -5.56 8.43 10.01
C LEU A 79 -4.50 9.44 10.50
N ASP A 80 -4.09 10.40 9.65
CA ASP A 80 -3.05 11.39 9.92
C ASP A 80 -1.71 10.75 10.38
N MET A 81 -1.33 9.66 9.70
CA MET A 81 -0.09 8.93 9.96
C MET A 81 0.98 9.26 8.93
N ASP A 82 2.16 9.65 9.41
CA ASP A 82 3.35 9.75 8.56
C ASP A 82 3.93 8.35 8.28
N ILE A 83 4.00 7.99 7.00
CA ILE A 83 4.37 6.65 6.52
C ILE A 83 5.82 6.33 6.88
N ASP A 84 6.73 7.28 6.67
CA ASP A 84 8.14 7.09 6.94
C ASP A 84 8.37 6.93 8.45
N GLU A 85 7.65 7.71 9.27
CA GLU A 85 7.71 7.60 10.72
C GLU A 85 7.21 6.24 11.24
N ILE A 86 6.05 5.76 10.77
CA ILE A 86 5.50 4.47 11.23
C ILE A 86 6.39 3.29 10.79
N ILE A 87 6.96 3.35 9.59
CA ILE A 87 7.90 2.33 9.10
C ILE A 87 9.19 2.36 9.92
N ALA A 88 9.80 3.53 10.13
CA ALA A 88 11.02 3.66 10.93
C ALA A 88 10.82 3.13 12.35
N LYS A 89 9.71 3.51 13.02
CA LYS A 89 9.34 2.99 14.34
C LYS A 89 9.20 1.47 14.34
N LYS A 90 8.60 0.89 13.29
CA LYS A 90 8.45 -0.56 13.16
C LYS A 90 9.78 -1.27 12.94
N LEU A 91 10.67 -0.72 12.11
CA LEU A 91 11.99 -1.30 11.84
C LEU A 91 12.88 -1.31 13.10
N VAL A 92 12.86 -0.25 13.91
CA VAL A 92 13.55 -0.24 15.22
C VAL A 92 13.05 -1.35 16.13
N LYS A 93 11.73 -1.61 16.17
CA LYS A 93 11.16 -2.73 16.94
C LYS A 93 11.57 -4.08 16.35
N ASN A 94 11.60 -4.21 15.03
CA ASN A 94 12.01 -5.45 14.36
C ASN A 94 13.48 -5.78 14.61
N LEU A 95 14.39 -4.80 14.57
CA LEU A 95 15.81 -4.98 14.89
C LEU A 95 16.04 -5.46 16.34
N LYS A 96 15.23 -4.99 17.29
CA LYS A 96 15.26 -5.49 18.67
C LYS A 96 14.81 -6.94 18.77
N LYS A 97 13.83 -7.35 17.94
CA LYS A 97 13.32 -8.72 17.89
C LYS A 97 14.24 -9.68 17.13
N TYR A 98 14.89 -9.18 16.08
CA TYR A 98 15.76 -9.93 15.16
C TYR A 98 17.08 -9.16 14.96
N PRO A 99 18.02 -9.25 15.91
CA PRO A 99 19.29 -8.52 15.83
C PRO A 99 20.19 -9.08 14.71
N VAL A 100 20.96 -8.20 14.08
CA VAL A 100 22.05 -8.58 13.18
C VAL A 100 23.14 -9.26 14.02
N LYS A 101 23.62 -10.41 13.55
CA LYS A 101 24.73 -11.14 14.19
C LYS A 101 26.07 -10.50 13.86
#